data_AF-A0A2T6ASS4-F1
#
_entry.id   AF-A0A2T6ASS4-F1
#
_cell.length_a   1.000
_cell.length_b   1.000
_cell.length_c   1.000
_cell.angle_alpha   90.00
_cell.angle_beta   90.00
_cell.angle_gamma   90.00
#
_symmetry.space_group_name_H-M   'P 1'
#
loop_
_entity.id
_entity.type
_entity.pdbx_description
1 polymer ?
#
loop_
_entity_poly.entity_id
_entity_poly.type
_entity_poly.pdbx_seq_one_letter_code
_entity_poly.pdbx_strand_id
1 'polypeptide(L)'
;MKSRGELQRNLERMRPHEVILIPHQRNHPQILIQCLRRKPQCHWKVEQGLTESPDFFDNAQDVVDYLSQLRPPEKWTSALLLRPPSIFSRFQEQKKNHPG
;
A
#
# COMPACT_ATOMS: atom_id res chain seq x y z
N MET A 1 3.94 16.45 10.19
CA MET A 1 3.11 16.33 8.97
C MET A 1 1.90 15.47 9.29
N LYS A 2 0.74 15.82 8.73
CA LYS A 2 -0.58 15.17 8.95
C LYS A 2 -0.68 13.83 8.20
N SER A 3 0.38 13.01 8.23
CA SER A 3 0.56 11.87 7.31
C SER A 3 -0.47 10.77 7.50
N ARG A 4 -0.97 10.57 8.74
CA ARG A 4 -1.99 9.55 9.04
C ARG A 4 -3.34 9.84 8.41
N GLY A 5 -3.89 11.02 8.68
CA GLY A 5 -5.20 11.42 8.13
C GLY A 5 -5.16 11.71 6.62
N GLU A 6 -4.01 12.05 6.06
CA GLU A 6 -3.85 12.15 4.60
C GLU A 6 -3.83 10.77 3.93
N LEU A 7 -3.08 9.81 4.48
CA LEU A 7 -3.05 8.44 3.99
C LEU A 7 -4.44 7.80 4.05
N GLN A 8 -5.14 7.95 5.18
CA GLN A 8 -6.51 7.47 5.33
C GLN A 8 -7.44 8.03 4.25
N ARG A 9 -7.43 9.36 4.04
CA ARG A 9 -8.26 9.99 3.00
C ARG A 9 -7.87 9.55 1.59
N ASN A 10 -6.59 9.27 1.36
CA ASN A 10 -6.13 8.74 0.09
C ASN A 10 -6.67 7.33 -0.13
N LEU A 11 -6.59 6.45 0.88
CA LEU A 11 -7.15 5.09 0.85
C LEU A 11 -8.65 5.11 0.57
N GLU A 12 -9.42 5.92 1.29
CA GLU A 12 -10.88 6.08 1.11
C GLU A 12 -11.26 6.57 -0.30
N ARG A 13 -10.38 7.34 -0.94
CA ARG A 13 -10.56 7.86 -2.30
C ARG A 13 -9.96 6.95 -3.38
N MET A 14 -9.31 5.86 -3.00
CA MET A 14 -8.71 4.94 -3.97
C MET A 14 -9.78 4.30 -4.83
N ARG A 15 -9.57 4.31 -6.13
CA ARG A 15 -10.35 3.52 -7.06
C ARG A 15 -9.84 2.08 -7.08
N PRO A 16 -10.68 1.11 -7.48
CA PRO A 16 -10.22 -0.25 -7.75
C PRO A 16 -8.97 -0.26 -8.64
N HIS A 17 -8.01 -1.09 -8.29
CA HIS A 17 -6.70 -1.26 -8.96
C HIS A 17 -5.72 -0.08 -8.81
N GLU A 18 -6.07 0.98 -8.08
CA GLU A 18 -5.08 1.99 -7.68
C GLU A 18 -4.12 1.41 -6.64
N VAL A 19 -2.95 2.03 -6.55
CA VAL A 19 -1.88 1.60 -5.65
C VAL A 19 -1.27 2.80 -4.94
N ILE A 20 -1.03 2.65 -3.64
CA ILE A 20 -0.21 3.58 -2.86
C ILE A 20 1.14 2.90 -2.61
N LEU A 21 2.22 3.62 -2.89
CA LEU A 21 3.57 3.17 -2.66
C LEU A 21 4.23 4.02 -1.58
N ILE A 22 4.61 3.40 -0.48
CA ILE A 22 5.48 4.00 0.53
C ILE A 22 6.91 3.53 0.25
N PRO A 23 7.83 4.43 -0.12
CA PRO A 23 9.15 4.03 -0.58
C PRO A 23 9.99 3.35 0.51
N HIS A 24 10.94 2.55 0.02
CA HIS A 24 11.98 1.95 0.84
C HIS A 24 12.78 3.05 1.54
N GLN A 25 13.10 2.81 2.82
CA GLN A 25 14.03 3.63 3.59
C GLN A 25 15.08 2.71 4.22
N ARG A 26 16.21 3.28 4.66
CA ARG A 26 17.39 2.53 5.12
C ARG A 26 17.10 1.36 6.08
N ASN A 27 16.09 1.49 6.95
CA ASN A 27 15.69 0.46 7.93
C ASN A 27 14.26 -0.04 7.74
N HIS A 28 13.59 0.33 6.64
CA HIS A 28 12.20 -0.02 6.43
C HIS A 28 11.96 -0.45 4.98
N PRO A 29 11.45 -1.68 4.76
CA PRO A 29 11.12 -2.15 3.42
C PRO A 29 10.10 -1.23 2.75
N GLN A 30 10.08 -1.26 1.42
CA GLN A 30 9.01 -0.63 0.65
C GLN A 30 7.66 -1.24 1.05
N ILE A 31 6.63 -0.41 1.15
CA ILE A 31 5.26 -0.86 1.38
C ILE A 31 4.40 -0.50 0.19
N LEU A 32 3.64 -1.45 -0.31
CA LEU A 32 2.70 -1.30 -1.40
C LEU A 32 1.29 -1.59 -0.86
N ILE A 33 0.35 -0.70 -1.14
CA ILE A 33 -1.04 -0.86 -0.74
C ILE A 33 -1.88 -0.88 -2.01
N GLN A 34 -2.51 -2.01 -2.30
CA GLN A 34 -3.34 -2.18 -3.48
C GLN A 34 -4.82 -2.13 -3.11
N CYS A 35 -5.61 -1.32 -3.82
CA CYS A 35 -7.05 -1.36 -3.71
C CYS A 35 -7.60 -2.41 -4.69
N LEU A 36 -8.35 -3.37 -4.17
CA LEU A 36 -8.97 -4.47 -4.89
C LEU A 36 -10.49 -4.37 -4.73
N ARG A 37 -11.23 -4.67 -5.81
CA ARG A 37 -12.69 -4.72 -5.75
C ARG A 37 -13.14 -6.16 -5.58
N ARG A 38 -13.71 -6.50 -4.42
CA ARG A 38 -14.51 -7.71 -4.22
C ARG A 38 -15.94 -7.26 -3.95
N LYS A 39 -16.85 -7.53 -4.90
CA LYS A 39 -18.23 -7.00 -4.88
C LYS A 39 -18.89 -7.22 -3.49
N PRO A 40 -19.58 -6.21 -2.92
CA PRO A 40 -19.77 -4.84 -3.40
C PRO A 40 -18.72 -3.82 -2.92
N GLN A 41 -17.69 -4.22 -2.19
CA GLN A 41 -16.80 -3.31 -1.45
C GLN A 41 -15.37 -3.24 -2.03
N CYS A 42 -14.66 -2.19 -1.64
CA CYS A 42 -13.22 -2.09 -1.88
C CYS A 42 -12.49 -2.70 -0.68
N HIS A 43 -11.43 -3.44 -0.97
CA HIS A 43 -10.57 -4.07 0.01
C HIS A 43 -9.14 -3.66 -0.28
N TRP A 44 -8.33 -3.50 0.74
CA TRP A 44 -6.93 -3.16 0.58
C TRP A 44 -6.05 -4.35 0.91
N LYS A 45 -5.03 -4.58 0.09
CA LYS A 45 -3.96 -5.54 0.38
C LYS A 45 -2.68 -4.77 0.62
N VAL A 46 -1.95 -5.12 1.67
CA VAL A 46 -0.68 -4.47 2.02
C VAL A 46 0.45 -5.47 1.75
N GLU A 47 1.49 -5.02 1.07
CA GLU A 47 2.70 -5.81 0.83
C GLU A 47 3.91 -5.02 1.35
N GLN A 48 4.79 -5.67 2.09
CA GLN A 48 6.03 -5.12 2.60
C GLN A 48 7.21 -5.89 2.00
N GLY A 49 7.87 -5.33 0.98
CA GLY A 49 8.90 -6.04 0.22
C GLY A 49 8.35 -7.32 -0.43
N LEU A 50 8.79 -8.48 0.07
CA LEU A 50 8.33 -9.82 -0.35
C LEU A 50 7.25 -10.41 0.57
N THR A 51 6.98 -9.78 1.72
CA THR A 51 6.00 -10.25 2.69
C THR A 51 4.65 -9.61 2.41
N GLU A 52 3.61 -10.40 2.27
CA GLU A 52 2.24 -9.93 2.10
C GLU A 52 1.53 -9.87 3.45
N SER A 53 0.53 -8.98 3.58
CA SER A 53 -0.36 -9.03 4.73
C SER A 53 -1.11 -10.37 4.74
N PRO A 54 -1.34 -10.95 5.93
CA PRO A 54 -2.02 -12.24 6.04
C PRO A 54 -3.44 -12.17 5.46
N ASP A 55 -4.09 -11.02 5.58
CA ASP A 55 -5.47 -10.80 5.16
C ASP A 55 -5.64 -9.50 4.34
N PHE A 56 -6.83 -9.40 3.74
CA PHE A 56 -7.33 -8.16 3.13
C PHE A 56 -7.98 -7.29 4.21
N PHE A 57 -7.81 -5.99 4.08
CA PHE A 57 -8.45 -5.01 4.96
C PHE A 57 -9.72 -4.47 4.30
N ASP A 58 -10.83 -4.46 5.05
CA ASP A 58 -12.13 -3.97 4.57
C ASP A 58 -12.34 -2.48 4.87
N ASN A 59 -11.46 -1.89 5.68
CA ASN A 59 -11.53 -0.49 6.10
C ASN A 59 -10.15 0.18 5.98
N ALA A 60 -10.14 1.41 5.46
CA ALA A 60 -8.94 2.25 5.37
C ALA A 60 -8.29 2.50 6.74
N GLN A 61 -9.08 2.56 7.82
CA GLN A 61 -8.56 2.75 9.17
C GLN A 61 -7.66 1.58 9.61
N ASP A 62 -8.09 0.34 9.36
CA ASP A 62 -7.33 -0.86 9.74
C ASP A 62 -6.02 -0.96 8.96
N VAL A 63 -6.01 -0.55 7.69
CA VAL A 63 -4.78 -0.42 6.89
C VAL A 63 -3.81 0.55 7.56
N VAL A 64 -4.29 1.73 7.95
CA VAL A 64 -3.47 2.76 8.58
C VAL A 64 -2.92 2.31 9.93
N ASP A 65 -3.73 1.61 10.72
CA ASP A 65 -3.31 1.10 12.03
C ASP A 65 -2.32 -0.05 11.87
N TYR A 66 -2.52 -0.95 10.91
CA TYR A 66 -1.53 -1.98 10.55
C TYR A 66 -0.21 -1.36 10.10
N LEU A 67 -0.25 -0.35 9.22
CA LEU A 67 0.94 0.36 8.78
C LEU A 67 1.68 1.04 9.93
N SER A 68 0.95 1.52 10.95
CA SER A 68 1.53 2.14 12.15
C SER A 68 2.32 1.15 12.99
N GLN A 69 1.92 -0.12 12.98
CA GLN A 69 2.66 -1.22 13.62
C GLN A 69 3.93 -1.56 12.83
N LEU A 70 3.88 -1.51 11.50
CA LEU A 70 5.03 -1.81 10.64
C LEU A 70 6.07 -0.69 10.59
N ARG A 71 5.62 0.56 10.58
CA ARG A 71 6.48 1.73 10.42
C ARG A 71 5.81 2.94 11.11
N PRO A 72 6.55 3.68 11.95
CA PRO A 72 5.99 4.85 12.61
C PRO A 72 5.52 5.91 11.60
N PRO A 73 4.40 6.61 11.86
CA PRO A 73 3.78 7.54 10.92
C PRO A 73 4.69 8.68 10.44
N GLU A 74 5.68 9.09 11.23
CA GLU A 74 6.66 10.10 10.82
C GLU A 74 7.57 9.64 9.68
N LYS A 75 7.58 8.35 9.35
CA LYS A 75 8.39 7.76 8.27
C LYS A 75 7.58 7.45 7.01
N TRP A 76 6.33 7.89 6.95
CA TRP A 76 5.46 7.79 5.76
C TRP A 76 5.60 8.98 4.81
N THR A 77 6.64 9.81 4.98
CA THR A 77 6.86 11.14 4.37
C THR A 77 6.83 11.21 2.84
N SER A 78 6.64 10.09 2.15
CA SER A 78 6.68 10.02 0.69
C SER A 78 5.72 8.97 0.15
N ALA A 79 4.55 8.80 0.77
CA ALA A 79 3.49 7.96 0.19
C ALA A 79 3.11 8.52 -1.19
N LEU A 80 3.54 7.82 -2.25
CA LEU A 80 3.25 8.15 -3.64
C LEU A 80 1.98 7.43 -4.03
N LEU A 81 0.95 8.18 -4.37
CA LEU A 81 -0.28 7.63 -4.93
C LEU A 81 -0.07 7.45 -6.44
N LEU A 82 0.02 6.19 -6.89
CA LEU A 82 0.29 5.83 -8.28
C LEU A 82 -1.04 5.45 -8.96
N ARG A 83 -1.45 6.23 -9.96
CA ARG A 83 -2.75 6.11 -10.66
C ARG A 83 -2.66 5.64 -12.11
N PRO A 84 -1.79 4.68 -12.45
CA PRO A 84 -2.31 3.69 -13.40
C PRO A 84 -1.85 2.23 -13.16
N PRO A 85 -2.66 1.25 -13.62
CA PRO A 85 -2.32 -0.17 -13.57
C PRO A 85 -1.07 -0.53 -14.39
N SER A 86 -0.70 0.27 -15.39
CA SER A 86 0.51 0.08 -16.19
C SER A 86 1.82 0.20 -15.38
N ILE A 87 1.80 0.99 -14.31
CA ILE A 87 2.92 1.10 -13.38
C ILE A 87 2.95 -0.14 -12.46
N PHE A 88 1.79 -0.59 -11.98
CA PHE A 88 1.67 -1.79 -11.15
C PHE A 88 2.11 -3.07 -11.87
N SER A 89 1.73 -3.26 -13.15
CA SER A 89 2.13 -4.44 -13.93
C SER A 89 3.65 -4.54 -14.09
N ARG A 90 4.34 -3.41 -14.34
CA ARG A 90 5.81 -3.38 -14.37
C ARG A 90 6.42 -3.73 -13.00
N PHE A 91 5.79 -3.31 -11.89
CA PHE A 91 6.24 -3.67 -10.55
C PHE A 91 6.08 -5.17 -10.25
N GLN A 92 4.96 -5.77 -10.63
CA GLN A 92 4.74 -7.22 -10.51
C GLN A 92 5.72 -8.04 -11.37
N GLU A 93 6.02 -7.56 -12.58
CA GLU A 93 6.95 -8.22 -13.51
C GLU A 93 8.40 -8.20 -13.00
N GLN A 94 8.81 -7.14 -12.30
CA GLN A 94 10.12 -7.10 -11.62
C GLN A 94 10.22 -8.11 -10.46
N LYS A 95 9.14 -8.33 -9.70
CA LYS A 95 9.10 -9.36 -8.64
C LYS A 95 9.24 -10.78 -9.19
N LYS A 96 8.67 -11.07 -10.36
CA LYS A 96 8.74 -12.41 -10.99
C LYS A 96 10.11 -12.79 -11.55
N ASN A 97 10.94 -11.80 -11.90
CA ASN A 97 12.23 -12.03 -12.56
C ASN A 97 13.44 -12.11 -11.60
N HIS A 98 13.23 -12.01 -10.30
CA HIS A 98 14.25 -12.33 -9.30
C HIS A 98 13.70 -13.38 -8.32
N PRO A 99 13.76 -14.68 -8.64
CA PRO A 99 13.69 -15.71 -7.63
C PRO A 99 14.97 -15.61 -6.79
N GLY A 100 14.83 -15.16 -5.55
CA GLY A 100 15.87 -15.35 -4.53
C GLY A 100 15.99 -16.82 -4.16
#